data_AF-A0A7C5CE55-F1
#
_entry.id   AF-A0A7C5CE55-F1
#
_cell.length_a   1.000
_cell.length_b   1.000
_cell.length_c   1.000
_cell.angle_alpha   90.00
_cell.angle_beta   90.00
_cell.angle_gamma   90.00
#
_symmetry.space_group_name_H-M   'P 1'
#
loop_
_entity.id
_entity.type
_entity.pdbx_description
1 polymer ?
#
loop_
_entity_poly.entity_id
_entity_poly.type
_entity_poly.pdbx_seq_one_letter_code
_entity_poly.pdbx_strand_id
1 'polypeptide(L)'
;MMFKGKDFGYKEIGIMIIIAYLFSFAVRLIWVFQFKDVSSFYWNDQLMINTNDGYFFASAVDYLLNGVHADNPRVQIAIDSYPAFVYTSYFLTKYTPMSLETTILYMPSIISSLVVIPIILTGKLLKLPWVGFFSALLGSIAWSYYNRTMTGYYDTDMFSVFLQFTILYLFLLTLYHKDSINILYLSIGLLIYPYYYPQGLSLIYAIFILWVAYQLIFQREEKNSYLFIAIAGIALWNVPILVKILIIGAIFIALNKIEDKLDNKKLLYLSIVSLFMFFIFGDVFQIIWFKIVDYTNKGVKEQGLHFYQVIQTVREAGSISWETVANRIIGGVIPLVISVIGYILLVIRHKQFLIALPLIGVGIFAHWAGLRFTVYAVPVA
;
A
#
# COMPACT_ATOMS: atom_id res chain seq x y z
N MET A 1 -1.01 30.76 15.28
CA MET A 1 0.43 31.01 15.54
C MET A 1 1.23 29.72 15.80
N MET A 2 0.59 28.59 16.14
CA MET A 2 1.26 27.31 16.50
C MET A 2 1.90 26.52 15.35
N PHE A 3 1.70 26.92 14.08
CA PHE A 3 2.12 26.15 12.89
C PHE A 3 3.06 26.89 11.93
N LYS A 4 3.62 28.04 12.32
CA LYS A 4 4.65 28.75 11.54
C LYS A 4 5.95 28.79 12.32
N GLY A 5 7.03 28.20 11.77
CA GLY A 5 8.35 28.79 11.95
C GLY A 5 9.52 27.91 12.36
N LYS A 6 9.38 26.59 12.56
CA LYS A 6 10.56 25.72 12.67
C LYS A 6 10.41 24.55 11.71
N ASP A 7 11.30 24.47 10.73
CA ASP A 7 11.44 23.29 9.90
C ASP A 7 12.01 22.19 10.81
N PHE A 8 11.20 21.16 11.09
CA PHE A 8 11.60 20.10 12.02
C PHE A 8 12.74 19.29 11.38
N GLY A 9 13.84 19.15 12.11
CA GLY A 9 14.96 18.32 11.69
C GLY A 9 14.58 16.83 11.66
N TYR A 10 15.47 16.00 11.13
CA TYR A 10 15.24 14.55 11.09
C TYR A 10 15.14 13.93 12.50
N LYS A 11 15.78 14.55 13.50
CA LYS A 11 15.69 14.10 14.90
C LYS A 11 14.28 14.23 15.44
N GLU A 12 13.67 15.40 15.30
CA GLU A 12 12.34 15.65 15.82
C GLU A 12 11.28 14.84 15.05
N ILE A 13 11.45 14.67 13.74
CA ILE A 13 10.61 13.80 12.91
C ILE A 13 10.73 12.34 13.35
N GLY A 14 11.93 11.87 13.66
CA GLY A 14 12.16 10.53 14.20
C GLY A 14 11.42 10.31 15.52
N ILE A 15 11.44 11.30 16.42
CA ILE A 15 10.69 11.25 17.69
C ILE A 15 9.18 11.17 17.43
N MET A 16 8.65 11.99 16.53
CA MET A 16 7.23 11.95 16.13
C MET A 16 6.83 10.57 15.59
N ILE A 17 7.66 9.97 14.74
CA ILE A 17 7.45 8.62 14.19
C ILE A 17 7.41 7.58 15.31
N ILE A 18 8.37 7.60 16.24
CA ILE A 18 8.43 6.64 17.35
C ILE A 18 7.18 6.76 18.23
N ILE A 19 6.78 7.98 18.59
CA ILE A 19 5.58 8.20 19.42
C ILE A 19 4.32 7.71 18.70
N ALA A 20 4.14 8.06 17.42
CA ALA A 20 2.98 7.62 16.65
C ALA A 20 2.96 6.10 16.44
N TYR A 21 4.12 5.47 16.23
CA TYR A 21 4.26 4.03 16.10
C TYR A 21 3.85 3.32 17.40
N LEU A 22 4.41 3.75 18.54
CA LEU A 22 4.07 3.18 19.85
C LEU A 22 2.60 3.36 20.19
N PHE A 23 2.02 4.53 19.86
CA PHE A 23 0.58 4.76 19.99
C PHE A 23 -0.23 3.76 19.14
N SER A 24 0.10 3.63 17.84
CA SER A 24 -0.61 2.75 16.91
C SER A 24 -0.54 1.28 17.33
N PHE A 25 0.63 0.85 17.80
CA PHE A 25 0.85 -0.49 18.32
C PHE A 25 0.05 -0.72 19.61
N ALA A 26 0.14 0.19 20.57
CA ALA A 26 -0.54 0.08 21.86
C ALA A 26 -2.07 0.01 21.72
N VAL A 27 -2.67 0.80 20.81
CA VAL A 27 -4.13 0.75 20.56
C VAL A 27 -4.56 -0.62 20.06
N ARG A 28 -3.76 -1.32 19.25
CA ARG A 28 -4.06 -2.69 18.79
C ARG A 28 -3.94 -3.75 19.87
N LEU A 29 -3.21 -3.47 20.95
CA LEU A 29 -3.12 -4.38 22.10
C LEU A 29 -4.38 -4.36 22.97
N ILE A 30 -5.28 -3.38 22.81
CA ILE A 30 -6.55 -3.34 23.55
C ILE A 30 -7.32 -4.67 23.37
N TRP A 31 -7.33 -5.22 22.15
CA TRP A 31 -7.96 -6.52 21.88
C TRP A 31 -7.32 -7.66 22.68
N VAL A 32 -6.00 -7.70 22.76
CA VAL A 32 -5.27 -8.71 23.56
C VAL A 32 -5.65 -8.61 25.03
N PHE A 33 -5.62 -7.40 25.60
CA PHE A 33 -5.97 -7.19 26.99
C PHE A 33 -7.43 -7.50 27.32
N GLN A 34 -8.34 -7.30 26.36
CA GLN A 34 -9.74 -7.62 26.51
C GLN A 34 -10.00 -9.14 26.52
N PHE A 35 -9.26 -9.91 25.72
CA PHE A 35 -9.57 -11.33 25.47
C PHE A 35 -8.57 -12.33 26.05
N LYS A 36 -7.50 -11.87 26.71
CA LYS A 36 -6.47 -12.74 27.35
C LYS A 36 -7.02 -13.75 28.36
N ASP A 37 -8.17 -13.48 28.98
CA ASP A 37 -8.76 -14.35 30.01
C ASP A 37 -9.84 -15.29 29.43
N VAL A 38 -10.03 -15.29 28.10
CA VAL A 38 -11.03 -16.12 27.41
C VAL A 38 -10.37 -17.40 26.91
N SER A 39 -10.47 -18.48 27.69
CA SER A 39 -9.81 -19.76 27.40
C SER A 39 -10.14 -20.35 26.03
N SER A 40 -11.36 -20.15 25.52
CA SER A 40 -11.77 -20.64 24.20
C SER A 40 -11.05 -19.98 23.02
N PHE A 41 -10.31 -18.89 23.24
CA PHE A 41 -9.55 -18.19 22.21
C PHE A 41 -8.08 -18.64 22.15
N TYR A 42 -7.68 -19.59 22.98
CA TYR A 42 -6.31 -20.06 23.06
C TYR A 42 -6.07 -21.36 22.29
N TRP A 43 -4.90 -21.45 21.69
CA TRP A 43 -4.31 -22.66 21.13
C TRP A 43 -2.79 -22.60 21.34
N ASN A 44 -2.15 -23.69 21.78
CA ASN A 44 -0.72 -23.73 22.10
C ASN A 44 -0.27 -22.57 23.01
N ASP A 45 -1.01 -22.34 24.11
CA ASP A 45 -0.75 -21.27 25.08
C ASP A 45 -0.72 -19.83 24.51
N GLN A 46 -1.29 -19.63 23.32
CA GLN A 46 -1.35 -18.35 22.62
C GLN A 46 -2.76 -18.02 22.12
N LEU A 47 -3.13 -16.74 22.11
CA LEU A 47 -4.37 -16.30 21.46
C LEU A 47 -4.32 -16.63 19.96
N MET A 48 -5.40 -17.23 19.45
CA MET A 48 -5.56 -17.53 18.04
C MET A 48 -5.77 -16.25 17.20
N ILE A 49 -5.37 -16.32 15.93
CA ILE A 49 -5.69 -15.28 14.95
C ILE A 49 -7.20 -15.20 14.69
N ASN A 50 -7.67 -14.02 14.31
CA ASN A 50 -9.10 -13.69 14.21
C ASN A 50 -9.57 -13.49 12.76
N THR A 51 -8.81 -13.98 11.79
CA THR A 51 -9.15 -13.93 10.36
C THR A 51 -8.92 -15.28 9.71
N ASN A 52 -9.94 -15.78 9.01
CA ASN A 52 -9.90 -17.11 8.38
C ASN A 52 -8.79 -17.22 7.33
N ASP A 53 -8.61 -16.17 6.52
CA ASP A 53 -7.59 -16.12 5.45
C ASP A 53 -6.17 -16.20 6.01
N GLY A 54 -5.96 -15.83 7.28
CA GLY A 54 -4.65 -15.96 7.90
C GLY A 54 -4.16 -17.40 8.04
N TYR A 55 -5.07 -18.37 8.17
CA TYR A 55 -4.67 -19.77 8.24
C TYR A 55 -4.13 -20.30 6.90
N PHE A 56 -4.55 -19.72 5.77
CA PHE A 56 -3.97 -20.04 4.46
C PHE A 56 -2.46 -19.70 4.44
N PHE A 57 -2.10 -18.50 4.89
CA PHE A 57 -0.69 -18.10 4.96
C PHE A 57 0.07 -18.81 6.09
N ALA A 58 -0.56 -19.02 7.25
CA ALA A 58 0.07 -19.71 8.37
C ALA A 58 0.46 -21.15 8.00
N SER A 59 -0.39 -21.87 7.25
CA SER A 59 -0.08 -23.23 6.77
C SER A 59 1.15 -23.27 5.87
N ALA A 60 1.39 -22.23 5.06
CA ALA A 60 2.57 -22.14 4.21
C ALA A 60 3.84 -21.85 5.01
N VAL A 61 3.73 -21.04 6.07
CA VAL A 61 4.86 -20.79 6.98
C VAL A 61 5.19 -22.06 7.77
N ASP A 62 4.19 -22.79 8.27
CA ASP A 62 4.39 -24.05 8.98
C ASP A 62 5.03 -25.12 8.09
N TYR A 63 4.63 -25.20 6.82
CA TYR A 63 5.31 -26.05 5.83
C TYR A 63 6.80 -25.70 5.69
N LEU A 64 7.15 -24.41 5.59
CA LEU A 64 8.56 -23.99 5.48
C LEU A 64 9.38 -24.26 6.75
N LEU A 65 8.73 -24.28 7.92
CA LEU A 65 9.38 -24.54 9.22
C LEU A 65 9.56 -26.04 9.46
N ASN A 66 8.50 -26.81 9.24
CA ASN A 66 8.35 -28.18 9.77
C ASN A 66 8.04 -29.23 8.68
N GLY A 67 7.80 -28.83 7.44
CA GLY A 67 7.41 -29.73 6.33
C GLY A 67 5.97 -30.23 6.39
N VAL A 68 5.14 -29.70 7.30
CA VAL A 68 3.73 -30.07 7.45
C VAL A 68 2.92 -29.58 6.25
N HIS A 69 1.84 -30.28 5.88
CA HIS A 69 0.97 -29.94 4.74
C HIS A 69 1.61 -30.09 3.35
N ALA A 70 2.69 -30.87 3.20
CA ALA A 70 3.39 -31.07 1.92
C ALA A 70 2.47 -31.51 0.76
N ASP A 71 1.45 -32.33 1.05
CA ASP A 71 0.49 -32.81 0.04
C ASP A 71 -0.63 -31.79 -0.30
N ASN A 72 -0.69 -30.65 0.40
CA ASN A 72 -1.70 -29.62 0.16
C ASN A 72 -1.24 -28.66 -0.95
N PRO A 73 -1.83 -28.71 -2.16
CA PRO A 73 -1.41 -27.86 -3.27
C PRO A 73 -1.61 -26.37 -3.00
N ARG A 74 -2.47 -26.00 -2.03
CA ARG A 74 -2.70 -24.60 -1.66
C ARG A 74 -1.50 -23.95 -0.97
N VAL A 75 -0.63 -24.73 -0.34
CA VAL A 75 0.59 -24.22 0.29
C VAL A 75 1.50 -23.58 -0.74
N GLN A 76 1.76 -24.28 -1.85
CA GLN A 76 2.60 -23.75 -2.92
C GLN A 76 1.99 -22.49 -3.56
N ILE A 77 0.66 -22.47 -3.74
CA ILE A 77 -0.04 -21.29 -4.25
C ILE A 77 0.17 -20.08 -3.34
N ALA A 78 0.14 -20.25 -2.01
CA ALA A 78 0.41 -19.16 -1.07
C ALA A 78 1.83 -18.61 -1.23
N ILE A 79 2.82 -19.50 -1.32
CA ILE A 79 4.24 -19.16 -1.47
C ILE A 79 4.47 -18.43 -2.80
N ASP A 80 3.92 -18.91 -3.91
CA ASP A 80 4.16 -18.33 -5.23
C ASP A 80 3.40 -17.00 -5.43
N SER A 81 2.22 -16.87 -4.83
CA SER A 81 1.38 -15.68 -4.99
C SER A 81 1.77 -14.54 -4.06
N TYR A 82 2.26 -14.85 -2.85
CA TYR A 82 2.63 -13.86 -1.82
C TYR A 82 3.97 -14.20 -1.13
N PRO A 83 5.05 -14.40 -1.90
CA PRO A 83 6.31 -14.92 -1.37
C PRO A 83 6.91 -14.00 -0.30
N ALA A 84 6.93 -12.69 -0.50
CA ALA A 84 7.55 -11.79 0.48
C ALA A 84 6.77 -11.77 1.80
N PHE A 85 5.45 -11.90 1.76
CA PHE A 85 4.65 -12.06 2.98
C PHE A 85 5.05 -13.36 3.71
N VAL A 86 4.95 -14.51 3.03
CA VAL A 86 5.23 -15.81 3.64
C VAL A 86 6.67 -15.90 4.17
N TYR A 87 7.65 -15.47 3.38
CA TYR A 87 9.06 -15.49 3.81
C TYR A 87 9.35 -14.51 4.94
N THR A 88 8.68 -13.35 5.01
CA THR A 88 8.82 -12.44 6.15
C THR A 88 8.36 -13.11 7.43
N SER A 89 7.19 -13.75 7.43
CA SER A 89 6.67 -14.49 8.59
C SER A 89 7.56 -15.68 8.96
N TYR A 90 8.07 -16.40 7.96
CA TYR A 90 9.03 -17.49 8.16
C TYR A 90 10.32 -17.02 8.83
N PHE A 91 10.95 -15.95 8.32
CA PHE A 91 12.18 -15.43 8.89
C PHE A 91 11.99 -14.85 10.28
N LEU A 92 10.86 -14.18 10.55
CA LEU A 92 10.50 -13.73 11.90
C LEU A 92 10.39 -14.92 12.85
N THR A 93 9.70 -16.00 12.46
CA THR A 93 9.54 -17.18 13.30
C THR A 93 10.85 -17.95 13.49
N LYS A 94 11.66 -18.07 12.44
CA LYS A 94 12.89 -18.88 12.45
C LYS A 94 14.06 -18.22 13.18
N TYR A 95 14.19 -16.90 13.08
CA TYR A 95 15.35 -16.16 13.57
C TYR A 95 15.09 -15.29 14.80
N THR A 96 13.87 -15.30 15.32
CA THR A 96 13.53 -14.65 16.60
C THR A 96 13.02 -15.68 17.61
N PRO A 97 12.90 -15.33 18.90
CA PRO A 97 12.28 -16.20 19.90
C PRO A 97 10.76 -16.39 19.73
N MET A 98 10.13 -15.78 18.72
CA MET A 98 8.68 -15.87 18.51
C MET A 98 8.31 -17.24 17.93
N SER A 99 7.35 -17.92 18.57
CA SER A 99 6.70 -19.09 17.96
C SER A 99 5.91 -18.69 16.72
N LEU A 100 5.47 -19.68 15.92
CA LEU A 100 4.60 -19.40 14.78
C LEU A 100 3.33 -18.67 15.23
N GLU A 101 2.67 -19.15 16.29
CA GLU A 101 1.46 -18.56 16.87
C GLU A 101 1.70 -17.11 17.33
N THR A 102 2.86 -16.84 17.93
CA THR A 102 3.24 -15.49 18.36
C THR A 102 3.45 -14.56 17.16
N THR A 103 4.12 -15.06 16.12
CA THR A 103 4.36 -14.32 14.87
C THR A 103 3.05 -13.96 14.19
N ILE A 104 2.20 -14.94 13.92
CA ILE A 104 0.93 -14.68 13.23
C ILE A 104 -0.01 -13.78 14.04
N LEU A 105 0.03 -13.86 15.39
CA LEU A 105 -0.77 -12.98 16.22
C LEU A 105 -0.30 -11.51 16.16
N TYR A 106 1.01 -11.25 16.33
CA TYR A 106 1.52 -9.89 16.54
C TYR A 106 2.07 -9.19 15.30
N MET A 107 2.42 -9.93 14.25
CA MET A 107 2.92 -9.35 13.01
C MET A 107 1.98 -8.29 12.39
N PRO A 108 0.64 -8.45 12.38
CA PRO A 108 -0.28 -7.40 11.95
C PRO A 108 -0.03 -6.08 12.68
N SER A 109 0.09 -6.13 14.00
CA SER A 109 0.29 -4.94 14.84
C SER A 109 1.66 -4.31 14.63
N ILE A 110 2.70 -5.12 14.47
CA ILE A 110 4.08 -4.65 14.25
C ILE A 110 4.19 -3.94 12.90
N ILE A 111 3.69 -4.56 11.83
CA ILE A 111 3.86 -4.07 10.45
C ILE A 111 2.89 -2.93 10.15
N SER A 112 1.61 -3.06 10.50
CA SER A 112 0.63 -2.01 10.18
C SER A 112 0.90 -0.69 10.91
N SER A 113 1.49 -0.75 12.11
CA SER A 113 1.89 0.46 12.84
C SER A 113 2.95 1.29 12.10
N LEU A 114 3.66 0.71 11.11
CA LEU A 114 4.63 1.42 10.27
C LEU A 114 3.98 2.42 9.30
N VAL A 115 2.65 2.36 9.07
CA VAL A 115 1.94 3.32 8.21
C VAL A 115 2.12 4.78 8.65
N VAL A 116 2.40 5.01 9.93
CA VAL A 116 2.67 6.34 10.48
C VAL A 116 3.89 6.99 9.83
N ILE A 117 4.87 6.20 9.37
CA ILE A 117 6.11 6.68 8.77
C ILE A 117 5.82 7.49 7.50
N PRO A 118 5.21 6.91 6.45
CA PRO A 118 4.96 7.67 5.23
C PRO A 118 3.96 8.82 5.43
N ILE A 119 3.03 8.74 6.39
CA ILE A 119 2.12 9.86 6.72
C ILE A 119 2.89 11.05 7.32
N ILE A 120 3.76 10.81 8.30
CA ILE A 120 4.56 11.87 8.93
C ILE A 120 5.58 12.44 7.96
N LEU A 121 6.24 11.57 7.17
CA LEU A 121 7.19 12.02 6.15
C LEU A 121 6.50 12.84 5.06
N THR A 122 5.25 12.53 4.70
CA THR A 122 4.45 13.36 3.80
C THR A 122 4.14 14.72 4.43
N GLY A 123 3.78 14.78 5.71
CA GLY A 123 3.63 16.06 6.43
C GLY A 123 4.93 16.87 6.44
N LYS A 124 6.09 16.22 6.65
CA LYS A 124 7.41 16.85 6.56
C LYS A 124 7.68 17.40 5.15
N LEU A 125 7.39 16.62 4.11
CA LEU A 125 7.56 17.01 2.71
C LEU A 125 6.80 18.31 2.39
N LEU A 126 5.63 18.49 3.01
CA LEU A 126 4.80 19.69 2.88
C LEU A 126 5.19 20.84 3.82
N LYS A 127 6.24 20.66 4.65
CA LYS A 127 6.61 21.58 5.74
C LYS A 127 5.48 21.78 6.76
N LEU A 128 4.68 20.73 6.99
CA LEU A 128 3.57 20.66 7.93
C LEU A 128 3.71 19.42 8.84
N PRO A 129 4.81 19.29 9.62
CA PRO A 129 5.11 18.06 10.37
C PRO A 129 4.07 17.73 11.43
N TRP A 130 3.50 18.74 12.10
CA TRP A 130 2.41 18.52 13.06
C TRP A 130 1.13 17.99 12.41
N VAL A 131 0.80 18.46 11.20
CA VAL A 131 -0.35 17.93 10.45
C VAL A 131 -0.08 16.46 10.14
N GLY A 132 1.11 16.13 9.64
CA GLY A 132 1.51 14.74 9.40
C GLY A 132 1.45 13.87 10.66
N PHE A 133 1.90 14.37 11.81
CA PHE A 133 1.83 13.66 13.08
C PHE A 133 0.40 13.37 13.52
N PHE A 134 -0.49 14.37 13.55
CA PHE A 134 -1.88 14.15 13.96
C PHE A 134 -2.66 13.30 12.94
N SER A 135 -2.41 13.48 11.64
CA SER A 135 -2.94 12.60 10.60
C SER A 135 -2.47 11.16 10.79
N ALA A 136 -1.22 10.92 11.20
CA ALA A 136 -0.72 9.57 11.45
C ALA A 136 -1.36 8.91 12.68
N LEU A 137 -1.60 9.68 13.75
CA LEU A 137 -2.33 9.18 14.91
C LEU A 137 -3.74 8.71 14.51
N LEU A 138 -4.49 9.53 13.77
CA LEU A 138 -5.84 9.19 13.31
C LEU A 138 -5.84 8.06 12.26
N GLY A 139 -5.08 8.21 11.18
CA GLY A 139 -5.05 7.29 10.06
C GLY A 139 -4.55 5.89 10.42
N SER A 140 -3.73 5.77 11.48
CA SER A 140 -3.23 4.47 11.91
C SER A 140 -4.20 3.65 12.76
N ILE A 141 -5.30 4.26 13.24
CA ILE A 141 -6.33 3.60 14.07
C ILE A 141 -7.76 3.78 13.54
N ALA A 142 -7.95 4.47 12.41
CA ALA A 142 -9.28 4.65 11.84
C ALA A 142 -9.92 3.31 11.49
N TRP A 143 -11.25 3.26 11.54
CA TRP A 143 -11.99 2.03 11.77
C TRP A 143 -11.69 0.92 10.75
N SER A 144 -11.69 1.20 9.44
CA SER A 144 -11.39 0.18 8.44
C SER A 144 -9.94 -0.31 8.48
N TYR A 145 -8.99 0.59 8.72
CA TYR A 145 -7.58 0.21 8.84
C TYR A 145 -7.34 -0.62 10.10
N TYR A 146 -7.85 -0.18 11.24
CA TYR A 146 -7.78 -0.94 12.49
C TYR A 146 -8.43 -2.32 12.34
N ASN A 147 -9.66 -2.39 11.80
CA ASN A 147 -10.40 -3.65 11.68
C ASN A 147 -9.68 -4.71 10.83
N ARG A 148 -8.83 -4.28 9.89
CA ARG A 148 -8.07 -5.17 8.99
C ARG A 148 -6.59 -5.29 9.36
N THR A 149 -6.17 -4.73 10.48
CA THR A 149 -4.77 -4.77 10.92
C THR A 149 -4.61 -4.86 12.44
N MET A 150 -5.69 -5.09 13.17
CA MET A 150 -5.63 -5.31 14.62
C MET A 150 -4.85 -6.59 14.93
N THR A 151 -4.42 -6.73 16.18
CA THR A 151 -3.72 -7.92 16.63
C THR A 151 -4.53 -9.17 16.29
N GLY A 152 -3.90 -10.16 15.65
CA GLY A 152 -4.54 -11.37 15.14
C GLY A 152 -5.18 -11.28 13.76
N TYR A 153 -5.25 -10.10 13.14
CA TYR A 153 -5.70 -9.96 11.74
C TYR A 153 -4.54 -10.27 10.78
N TYR A 154 -4.13 -11.54 10.76
CA TYR A 154 -3.00 -12.04 9.98
C TYR A 154 -3.36 -12.18 8.50
N ASP A 155 -3.33 -11.07 7.76
CA ASP A 155 -3.59 -11.03 6.33
C ASP A 155 -2.68 -9.98 5.65
N THR A 156 -2.69 -9.96 4.33
CA THR A 156 -1.96 -9.06 3.45
C THR A 156 -2.26 -7.58 3.67
N ASP A 157 -3.37 -7.24 4.33
CA ASP A 157 -3.80 -5.87 4.65
C ASP A 157 -2.76 -5.07 5.45
N MET A 158 -1.96 -5.74 6.31
CA MET A 158 -0.90 -5.08 7.08
C MET A 158 0.19 -4.47 6.16
N PHE A 159 0.42 -5.08 5.00
CA PHE A 159 1.37 -4.60 4.00
C PHE A 159 0.72 -3.71 2.94
N SER A 160 -0.50 -4.03 2.52
CA SER A 160 -1.14 -3.39 1.36
C SER A 160 -1.19 -1.86 1.53
N VAL A 161 -1.73 -1.37 2.66
CA VAL A 161 -1.90 0.06 2.90
C VAL A 161 -0.58 0.74 3.25
N PHE A 162 0.24 0.12 4.11
CA PHE A 162 1.54 0.67 4.52
C PHE A 162 2.45 0.87 3.30
N LEU A 163 2.61 -0.16 2.47
CA LEU A 163 3.49 -0.08 1.30
C LEU A 163 2.89 0.82 0.21
N GLN A 164 1.57 0.80 -0.02
CA GLN A 164 0.94 1.72 -0.97
C GLN A 164 1.16 3.17 -0.58
N PHE A 165 0.97 3.53 0.68
CA PHE A 165 1.16 4.90 1.12
C PHE A 165 2.65 5.29 1.16
N THR A 166 3.53 4.33 1.43
CA THR A 166 4.99 4.52 1.26
C THR A 166 5.34 4.83 -0.19
N ILE A 167 4.76 4.10 -1.15
CA ILE A 167 4.96 4.34 -2.58
C ILE A 167 4.37 5.67 -3.01
N LEU A 168 3.20 6.07 -2.50
CA LEU A 168 2.63 7.41 -2.71
C LEU A 168 3.59 8.50 -2.21
N TYR A 169 4.13 8.35 -1.00
CA TYR A 169 5.12 9.27 -0.46
C TYR A 169 6.36 9.35 -1.37
N LEU A 170 6.86 8.22 -1.89
CA LEU A 170 8.00 8.19 -2.80
C LEU A 170 7.68 8.84 -4.15
N PHE A 171 6.48 8.66 -4.69
CA PHE A 171 6.01 9.41 -5.85
C PHE A 171 6.00 10.91 -5.57
N LEU A 172 5.45 11.36 -4.43
CA LEU A 172 5.48 12.77 -4.05
C LEU A 172 6.91 13.27 -3.87
N LEU A 173 7.79 12.50 -3.24
CA LEU A 173 9.20 12.85 -3.03
C LEU A 173 9.88 13.21 -4.35
N THR A 174 9.67 12.41 -5.40
CA THR A 174 10.20 12.70 -6.75
C THR A 174 9.64 14.00 -7.34
N LEU A 175 8.35 14.30 -7.14
CA LEU A 175 7.72 15.53 -7.65
C LEU A 175 8.18 16.80 -6.93
N TYR A 176 8.52 16.70 -5.64
CA TYR A 176 8.89 17.84 -4.80
C TYR A 176 10.38 18.15 -4.83
N HIS A 177 11.23 17.16 -4.60
CA HIS A 177 12.68 17.36 -4.51
C HIS A 177 13.37 17.24 -5.87
N LYS A 178 12.81 16.49 -6.80
CA LYS A 178 13.34 16.30 -8.17
C LYS A 178 14.78 15.77 -8.25
N ASP A 179 15.38 15.31 -7.16
CA ASP A 179 16.71 14.70 -7.18
C ASP A 179 16.67 13.32 -7.86
N SER A 180 17.67 13.04 -8.69
CA SER A 180 17.75 11.78 -9.45
C SER A 180 17.71 10.56 -8.54
N ILE A 181 18.37 10.61 -7.37
CA ILE A 181 18.41 9.49 -6.41
C ILE A 181 17.02 9.07 -5.91
N ASN A 182 16.05 9.99 -5.86
CA ASN A 182 14.71 9.70 -5.35
C ASN A 182 13.97 8.68 -6.22
N ILE A 183 14.32 8.57 -7.51
CA ILE A 183 13.74 7.55 -8.38
C ILE A 183 14.17 6.15 -8.00
N LEU A 184 15.37 5.96 -7.45
CA LEU A 184 15.83 4.65 -7.00
C LEU A 184 15.03 4.20 -5.79
N TYR A 185 14.74 5.10 -4.84
CA TYR A 185 13.88 4.79 -3.71
C TYR A 185 12.48 4.40 -4.17
N LEU A 186 11.89 5.16 -5.10
CA LEU A 186 10.59 4.82 -5.70
C LEU A 186 10.64 3.45 -6.40
N SER A 187 11.66 3.19 -7.23
CA SER A 187 11.82 1.90 -7.91
C SER A 187 11.92 0.73 -6.95
N ILE A 188 12.66 0.85 -5.84
CA ILE A 188 12.72 -0.19 -4.82
C ILE A 188 11.33 -0.50 -4.27
N GLY A 189 10.55 0.54 -3.94
CA GLY A 189 9.16 0.37 -3.50
C GLY A 189 8.29 -0.36 -4.54
N LEU A 190 8.36 0.06 -5.81
CA LEU A 190 7.61 -0.54 -6.92
C LEU A 190 8.02 -1.99 -7.21
N LEU A 191 9.30 -2.34 -7.03
CA LEU A 191 9.81 -3.70 -7.24
C LEU A 191 9.40 -4.66 -6.12
N ILE A 192 9.38 -4.19 -4.86
CA ILE A 192 9.10 -5.03 -3.69
C ILE A 192 7.59 -5.29 -3.54
N TYR A 193 6.77 -4.28 -3.81
CA TYR A 193 5.34 -4.31 -3.50
C TYR A 193 4.56 -5.52 -4.07
N PRO A 194 4.74 -5.94 -5.34
CA PRO A 194 3.98 -7.05 -5.91
C PRO A 194 4.21 -8.39 -5.21
N TYR A 195 5.32 -8.55 -4.50
CA TYR A 195 5.63 -9.76 -3.76
C TYR A 195 4.92 -9.84 -2.39
N TYR A 196 4.44 -8.69 -1.88
CA TYR A 196 3.60 -8.62 -0.68
C TYR A 196 2.12 -8.56 -1.02
N TYR A 197 1.74 -7.78 -2.04
CA TYR A 197 0.35 -7.58 -2.39
C TYR A 197 0.17 -7.28 -3.90
N PRO A 198 0.20 -8.31 -4.77
CA PRO A 198 0.05 -8.14 -6.22
C PRO A 198 -1.31 -7.55 -6.61
N GLN A 199 -2.36 -7.82 -5.80
CA GLN A 199 -3.72 -7.38 -6.08
C GLN A 199 -3.90 -5.86 -6.12
N GLY A 200 -3.03 -5.11 -5.44
CA GLY A 200 -3.08 -3.65 -5.45
C GLY A 200 -2.20 -3.00 -6.52
N LEU A 201 -1.67 -3.77 -7.49
CA LEU A 201 -0.95 -3.22 -8.65
C LEU A 201 -1.83 -2.29 -9.49
N SER A 202 -3.13 -2.60 -9.63
CA SER A 202 -4.08 -1.75 -10.35
C SER A 202 -4.11 -0.32 -9.81
N LEU A 203 -4.03 -0.18 -8.49
CA LEU A 203 -4.02 1.11 -7.80
C LEU A 203 -2.68 1.83 -7.99
N ILE A 204 -1.56 1.11 -7.93
CA ILE A 204 -0.24 1.67 -8.26
C ILE A 204 -0.19 2.15 -9.71
N TYR A 205 -0.75 1.39 -10.66
CA TYR A 205 -0.82 1.78 -12.06
C TYR A 205 -1.63 3.07 -12.23
N ALA A 206 -2.77 3.20 -11.55
CA ALA A 206 -3.58 4.41 -11.58
C ALA A 206 -2.82 5.64 -11.02
N ILE A 207 -2.10 5.47 -9.90
CA ILE A 207 -1.26 6.53 -9.32
C ILE A 207 -0.12 6.88 -10.28
N PHE A 208 0.55 5.88 -10.85
CA PHE A 208 1.64 6.06 -11.81
C PHE A 208 1.18 6.83 -13.06
N ILE A 209 0.02 6.48 -13.64
CA ILE A 209 -0.54 7.18 -14.80
C ILE A 209 -0.79 8.65 -14.48
N LEU A 210 -1.40 8.96 -13.33
CA LEU A 210 -1.60 10.35 -12.91
C LEU A 210 -0.29 11.07 -12.60
N TRP A 211 0.70 10.38 -12.05
CA TRP A 211 2.02 10.92 -11.79
C TRP A 211 2.80 11.22 -13.09
N VAL A 212 2.68 10.37 -14.11
CA VAL A 212 3.19 10.63 -15.46
C VAL A 212 2.48 11.85 -16.05
N ALA A 213 1.14 11.88 -16.01
CA ALA A 213 0.36 13.00 -16.53
C ALA A 213 0.73 14.32 -15.83
N TYR A 214 0.87 14.30 -14.51
CA TYR A 214 1.30 15.47 -13.73
C TYR A 214 2.65 16.00 -14.21
N GLN A 215 3.64 15.12 -14.40
CA GLN A 215 4.96 15.52 -14.86
C GLN A 215 4.94 16.07 -16.29
N LEU A 216 4.22 15.43 -17.21
CA LEU A 216 4.13 15.89 -18.60
C LEU A 216 3.36 17.22 -18.73
N ILE A 217 2.42 17.51 -17.83
CA ILE A 217 1.64 18.76 -17.86
C ILE A 217 2.40 19.89 -17.14
N PHE A 218 2.92 19.63 -15.94
CA PHE A 218 3.43 20.68 -15.04
C PHE A 218 4.96 20.72 -14.92
N GLN A 219 5.67 19.67 -15.35
CA GLN A 219 7.13 19.53 -15.17
C GLN A 219 7.85 19.10 -16.47
N ARG A 220 7.26 19.34 -17.65
CA ARG A 220 7.85 18.91 -18.94
C ARG A 220 9.22 19.52 -19.25
N GLU A 221 9.51 20.70 -18.71
CA GLU A 221 10.80 21.36 -18.90
C GLU A 221 11.88 20.76 -17.97
N GLU A 222 11.48 19.96 -16.97
CA GLU A 222 12.37 19.34 -16.01
C GLU A 222 12.97 18.07 -16.59
N LYS A 223 14.28 18.08 -16.80
CA LYS A 223 15.03 16.94 -17.35
C LYS A 223 14.81 15.65 -16.54
N ASN A 224 14.79 15.76 -15.22
CA ASN A 224 14.61 14.61 -14.33
C ASN A 224 13.22 13.97 -14.45
N SER A 225 12.20 14.71 -14.90
CA SER A 225 10.87 14.13 -15.05
C SER A 225 10.82 13.00 -16.07
N TYR A 226 11.51 13.15 -17.20
CA TYR A 226 11.57 12.09 -18.21
C TYR A 226 12.38 10.87 -17.74
N LEU A 227 13.49 11.11 -17.02
CA LEU A 227 14.27 10.06 -16.37
C LEU A 227 13.41 9.27 -15.39
N PHE A 228 12.62 9.99 -14.57
CA PHE A 228 11.73 9.38 -13.60
C PHE A 228 10.69 8.50 -14.27
N ILE A 229 10.01 9.02 -15.29
CA ILE A 229 9.02 8.27 -16.06
C ILE A 229 9.65 7.00 -16.64
N ALA A 230 10.85 7.11 -17.24
CA ALA A 230 11.53 5.97 -17.83
C ALA A 230 11.85 4.87 -16.81
N ILE A 231 12.47 5.23 -15.68
CA ILE A 231 12.88 4.25 -14.67
C ILE A 231 11.68 3.65 -13.92
N ALA A 232 10.70 4.47 -13.54
CA ALA A 232 9.49 3.97 -12.86
C ALA A 232 8.66 3.07 -13.77
N GLY A 233 8.54 3.39 -15.06
CA GLY A 233 7.88 2.52 -16.03
C GLY A 233 8.52 1.13 -16.12
N ILE A 234 9.86 1.06 -16.13
CA ILE A 234 10.60 -0.21 -16.14
C ILE A 234 10.36 -1.03 -14.87
N ALA A 235 10.31 -0.38 -13.71
CA ALA A 235 10.04 -1.06 -12.43
C ALA A 235 8.68 -1.77 -12.43
N LEU A 236 7.70 -1.23 -13.18
CA LEU A 236 6.34 -1.75 -13.31
C LEU A 236 6.17 -2.80 -14.42
N TRP A 237 7.22 -3.15 -15.18
CA TRP A 237 7.12 -4.23 -16.16
C TRP A 237 6.86 -5.58 -15.49
N ASN A 238 6.07 -6.43 -16.14
CA ASN A 238 5.86 -7.82 -15.73
C ASN A 238 6.97 -8.73 -16.30
N VAL A 239 8.20 -8.46 -15.88
CA VAL A 239 9.39 -9.27 -16.21
C VAL A 239 10.14 -9.63 -14.92
N PRO A 240 11.00 -10.66 -14.92
CA PRO A 240 11.70 -11.09 -13.71
C PRO A 240 12.43 -9.93 -13.01
N ILE A 241 12.33 -9.86 -11.68
CA ILE A 241 12.87 -8.74 -10.88
C ILE A 241 14.36 -8.48 -11.14
N LEU A 242 15.17 -9.52 -11.32
CA LEU A 242 16.60 -9.39 -11.63
C LEU A 242 16.83 -8.62 -12.93
N VAL A 243 16.03 -8.88 -13.96
CA VAL A 243 16.10 -8.16 -15.24
C VAL A 243 15.77 -6.68 -15.02
N LYS A 244 14.73 -6.38 -14.24
CA LYS A 244 14.36 -4.99 -13.91
C LYS A 244 15.47 -4.26 -13.15
N ILE A 245 16.05 -4.90 -12.13
CA ILE A 245 17.15 -4.32 -11.33
C ILE A 245 18.36 -4.00 -12.22
N LEU A 246 18.76 -4.95 -13.08
CA LEU A 246 19.89 -4.76 -13.97
C LEU A 246 19.65 -3.62 -14.97
N ILE A 247 18.46 -3.55 -15.58
CA ILE A 247 18.11 -2.49 -16.53
C ILE A 247 18.05 -1.13 -15.82
N ILE A 248 17.38 -1.03 -14.66
CA ILE A 248 17.28 0.21 -13.89
C ILE A 248 18.67 0.69 -13.48
N GLY A 249 19.51 -0.19 -12.95
CA GLY A 249 20.88 0.14 -12.55
C GLY A 249 21.74 0.60 -13.73
N ALA A 250 21.67 -0.12 -14.85
CA ALA A 250 22.41 0.22 -16.07
C ALA A 250 22.00 1.59 -16.62
N ILE A 251 20.69 1.86 -16.73
CA ILE A 251 20.14 3.13 -17.20
C ILE A 251 20.52 4.25 -16.24
N PHE A 252 20.34 4.07 -14.93
CA PHE A 252 20.65 5.11 -13.94
C PHE A 252 22.14 5.50 -13.96
N ILE A 253 23.05 4.51 -13.99
CA ILE A 253 24.49 4.76 -14.07
C ILE A 253 24.87 5.41 -15.41
N ALA A 254 24.32 4.93 -16.52
CA ALA A 254 24.60 5.50 -17.84
C ALA A 254 24.15 6.96 -17.91
N LEU A 255 22.91 7.25 -17.53
CA LEU A 255 22.35 8.60 -17.65
C LEU A 255 23.06 9.62 -16.75
N ASN A 256 23.52 9.22 -15.55
CA ASN A 256 24.35 10.08 -14.71
C ASN A 256 25.75 10.36 -15.31
N LYS A 257 26.32 9.43 -16.09
CA LYS A 257 27.63 9.62 -16.75
C LYS A 257 27.57 10.49 -18.00
N ILE A 258 26.45 10.47 -18.72
CA ILE A 258 26.26 11.23 -19.96
C ILE A 258 25.28 12.38 -19.78
N GLU A 259 25.06 12.82 -18.53
CA GLU A 259 24.06 13.82 -18.17
C GLU A 259 24.26 15.09 -19.00
N ASP A 260 25.49 15.62 -19.10
CA ASP A 260 25.80 16.84 -19.85
C ASP A 260 25.53 16.74 -21.36
N LYS A 261 25.37 15.53 -21.91
CA LYS A 261 25.16 15.27 -23.34
C LYS A 261 23.72 14.87 -23.69
N LEU A 262 22.85 14.73 -22.70
CA LEU A 262 21.46 14.32 -22.87
C LEU A 262 20.54 15.53 -22.97
N ASP A 263 20.06 15.76 -24.20
CA ASP A 263 18.96 16.68 -24.46
C ASP A 263 17.61 16.05 -24.06
N ASN A 264 16.66 16.90 -23.66
CA ASN A 264 15.32 16.54 -23.20
C ASN A 264 14.58 15.67 -24.23
N LYS A 265 14.82 15.89 -25.53
CA LYS A 265 14.19 15.09 -26.60
C LYS A 265 14.57 13.61 -26.54
N LYS A 266 15.83 13.28 -26.21
CA LYS A 266 16.28 11.88 -26.09
C LYS A 266 15.69 11.20 -24.84
N LEU A 267 15.63 11.92 -23.73
CA LEU A 267 15.00 11.43 -22.50
C LEU A 267 13.49 11.25 -22.68
N LEU A 268 12.84 12.16 -23.42
CA LEU A 268 11.45 12.00 -23.83
C LEU A 268 11.25 10.71 -24.62
N TYR A 269 12.07 10.43 -25.64
CA TYR A 269 11.97 9.17 -26.39
C TYR A 269 12.17 7.94 -25.50
N LEU A 270 13.15 7.97 -24.60
CA LEU A 270 13.35 6.89 -23.63
C LEU A 270 12.12 6.69 -22.73
N SER A 271 11.52 7.77 -22.25
CA SER A 271 10.32 7.74 -21.42
C SER A 271 9.11 7.21 -22.19
N ILE A 272 8.94 7.58 -23.46
CA ILE A 272 7.88 7.06 -24.34
C ILE A 272 8.05 5.56 -24.58
N VAL A 273 9.27 5.10 -24.89
CA VAL A 273 9.56 3.67 -25.07
C VAL A 273 9.27 2.91 -23.78
N SER A 274 9.72 3.43 -22.63
CA SER A 274 9.45 2.80 -21.34
C SER A 274 7.95 2.72 -21.02
N LEU A 275 7.19 3.78 -21.27
CA LEU A 275 5.73 3.81 -21.09
C LEU A 275 5.02 2.84 -22.04
N PHE A 276 5.42 2.79 -23.31
CA PHE A 276 4.85 1.86 -24.27
C PHE A 276 5.08 0.40 -23.84
N MET A 277 6.30 0.08 -23.40
CA MET A 277 6.64 -1.24 -22.87
C MET A 277 5.90 -1.55 -21.56
N PHE A 278 5.64 -0.54 -20.73
CA PHE A 278 4.80 -0.68 -19.54
C PHE A 278 3.36 -1.07 -19.91
N PHE A 279 2.76 -0.46 -20.93
CA PHE A 279 1.42 -0.84 -21.36
C PHE A 279 1.35 -2.25 -21.96
N ILE A 280 2.40 -2.68 -22.68
CA ILE A 280 2.47 -4.03 -23.27
C ILE A 280 2.74 -5.10 -22.21
N PHE A 281 3.83 -4.96 -21.44
CA PHE A 281 4.21 -5.98 -20.47
C PHE A 281 3.40 -5.91 -19.18
N GLY A 282 2.90 -4.75 -18.79
CA GLY A 282 2.20 -4.56 -17.52
C GLY A 282 0.74 -5.05 -17.52
N ASP A 283 0.19 -5.41 -18.69
CA ASP A 283 -1.22 -5.80 -18.90
C ASP A 283 -2.22 -4.84 -18.21
N VAL A 284 -1.90 -3.55 -18.25
CA VAL A 284 -2.44 -2.52 -17.37
C VAL A 284 -3.96 -2.40 -17.51
N PHE A 285 -4.44 -2.33 -18.76
CA PHE A 285 -5.85 -2.15 -19.05
C PHE A 285 -6.68 -3.37 -18.67
N GLN A 286 -6.18 -4.57 -18.96
CA GLN A 286 -6.87 -5.81 -18.62
C GLN A 286 -6.96 -5.97 -17.10
N ILE A 287 -5.88 -5.74 -16.35
CA ILE A 287 -5.88 -5.85 -14.89
C ILE A 287 -6.87 -4.86 -14.26
N ILE A 288 -6.87 -3.60 -14.69
CA ILE A 288 -7.78 -2.58 -14.14
C ILE A 288 -9.23 -2.92 -14.52
N TRP A 289 -9.49 -3.24 -15.79
CA TRP A 289 -10.83 -3.56 -16.27
C TRP A 289 -11.40 -4.81 -15.60
N PHE A 290 -10.61 -5.89 -15.52
CA PHE A 290 -11.00 -7.12 -14.85
C PHE A 290 -11.38 -6.86 -13.39
N LYS A 291 -10.62 -6.04 -12.67
CA LYS A 291 -10.95 -5.66 -11.29
C LYS A 291 -12.28 -4.90 -11.21
N ILE A 292 -12.52 -3.93 -12.08
CA ILE A 292 -13.78 -3.17 -12.06
C ILE A 292 -14.95 -4.12 -12.33
N VAL A 293 -14.84 -4.98 -13.35
CA VAL A 293 -15.91 -5.91 -13.72
C VAL A 293 -16.16 -6.94 -12.61
N ASP A 294 -15.11 -7.55 -12.05
CA ASP A 294 -15.23 -8.59 -11.02
C ASP A 294 -15.96 -8.06 -9.77
N TYR A 295 -15.72 -6.79 -9.37
CA TYR A 295 -16.37 -6.20 -8.19
C TYR A 295 -17.71 -5.49 -8.45
N THR A 296 -18.06 -5.22 -9.71
CA THR A 296 -19.34 -4.58 -10.06
C THR A 296 -20.35 -5.56 -10.63
N ASN A 297 -19.90 -6.59 -11.36
CA ASN A 297 -20.74 -7.54 -12.04
C ASN A 297 -21.15 -8.68 -11.11
N LYS A 298 -22.20 -8.43 -10.33
CA LYS A 298 -22.83 -9.41 -9.41
C LYS A 298 -23.81 -10.34 -10.12
N GLY A 299 -23.70 -10.53 -11.44
CA GLY A 299 -24.62 -11.37 -12.24
C GLY A 299 -24.35 -12.88 -12.10
N VAL A 300 -25.07 -13.73 -12.84
CA VAL A 300 -24.78 -15.18 -12.92
C VAL A 300 -23.80 -15.41 -14.07
N LYS A 301 -22.84 -16.36 -13.93
CA LYS A 301 -21.97 -16.73 -15.05
C LYS A 301 -22.83 -17.28 -16.20
N GLU A 302 -22.75 -16.66 -17.37
CA GLU A 302 -23.58 -16.99 -18.54
C GLU A 302 -23.09 -18.22 -19.33
N GLN A 303 -21.89 -18.75 -19.05
CA GLN A 303 -21.36 -19.93 -19.74
C GLN A 303 -20.98 -21.05 -18.76
N GLY A 304 -21.50 -22.25 -19.04
CA GLY A 304 -21.34 -23.46 -18.23
C GLY A 304 -22.53 -23.72 -17.29
N LEU A 305 -22.34 -24.62 -16.32
CA LEU A 305 -23.33 -24.81 -15.26
C LEU A 305 -23.50 -23.51 -14.46
N HIS A 306 -24.75 -23.11 -14.22
CA HIS A 306 -25.08 -21.89 -13.50
C HIS A 306 -24.85 -22.05 -12.00
N PHE A 307 -23.76 -21.47 -11.51
CA PHE A 307 -23.50 -21.33 -10.08
C PHE A 307 -23.80 -19.90 -9.63
N TYR A 308 -24.35 -19.75 -8.42
CA TYR A 308 -24.41 -18.44 -7.76
C TYR A 308 -22.99 -17.88 -7.64
N GLN A 309 -22.83 -16.58 -7.89
CA GLN A 309 -21.53 -15.96 -7.74
C GLN A 309 -21.15 -15.84 -6.26
N VAL A 310 -19.96 -16.35 -5.93
CA VAL A 310 -19.39 -16.31 -4.57
C VAL A 310 -19.25 -14.87 -4.06
N ILE A 311 -19.09 -13.88 -4.95
CA ILE A 311 -18.99 -12.49 -4.53
C ILE A 311 -20.25 -11.97 -3.81
N GLN A 312 -21.40 -12.60 -4.04
CA GLN A 312 -22.65 -12.29 -3.36
C GLN A 312 -22.70 -12.83 -1.92
N THR A 313 -21.88 -13.84 -1.59
CA THR A 313 -21.83 -14.46 -0.25
C THR A 313 -20.67 -13.93 0.60
N VAL A 314 -19.69 -13.26 -0.01
CA VAL A 314 -18.57 -12.62 0.69
C VAL A 314 -19.05 -11.33 1.37
N ARG A 315 -19.11 -11.35 2.71
CA ARG A 315 -19.51 -10.19 3.54
C ARG A 315 -18.73 -8.91 3.21
N GLU A 316 -17.51 -9.03 2.70
CA GLU A 316 -16.63 -7.90 2.40
C GLU A 316 -16.91 -7.18 1.06
N ALA A 317 -17.67 -7.81 0.15
CA ALA A 317 -17.95 -7.30 -1.20
C ALA A 317 -19.39 -6.79 -1.38
N GLY A 318 -20.20 -6.80 -0.32
CA GLY A 318 -21.56 -6.26 -0.31
C GLY A 318 -21.58 -4.73 -0.34
N SER A 319 -22.54 -4.12 -1.04
CA SER A 319 -22.72 -2.66 -1.04
C SER A 319 -23.02 -2.16 0.37
N ILE A 320 -22.49 -0.98 0.72
CA ILE A 320 -22.62 -0.40 2.06
C ILE A 320 -23.16 1.03 2.00
N SER A 321 -23.87 1.48 3.02
CA SER A 321 -24.39 2.87 3.06
C SER A 321 -23.26 3.90 3.09
N TRP A 322 -23.53 5.13 2.64
CA TRP A 322 -22.57 6.25 2.75
C TRP A 322 -22.15 6.55 4.19
N GLU A 323 -23.06 6.36 5.15
CA GLU A 323 -22.74 6.47 6.57
C GLU A 323 -21.72 5.41 7.00
N THR A 324 -21.87 4.17 6.53
CA THR A 324 -20.90 3.10 6.80
C THR A 324 -19.56 3.42 6.16
N VAL A 325 -19.52 3.93 4.92
CA VAL A 325 -18.29 4.38 4.26
C VAL A 325 -17.59 5.45 5.12
N ALA A 326 -18.33 6.48 5.56
CA ALA A 326 -17.78 7.57 6.35
C ALA A 326 -17.23 7.12 7.71
N ASN A 327 -17.99 6.30 8.43
CA ASN A 327 -17.54 5.71 9.69
C ASN A 327 -16.28 4.86 9.49
N ARG A 328 -16.22 4.08 8.41
CA ARG A 328 -15.09 3.19 8.12
C ARG A 328 -13.82 3.95 7.72
N ILE A 329 -13.94 5.04 6.98
CA ILE A 329 -12.78 5.84 6.55
C ILE A 329 -12.26 6.68 7.70
N ILE A 330 -13.11 7.40 8.42
CA ILE A 330 -12.66 8.43 9.38
C ILE A 330 -13.57 8.61 10.61
N GLY A 331 -14.39 7.61 10.93
CA GLY A 331 -15.17 7.58 12.17
C GLY A 331 -16.42 8.45 12.19
N GLY A 332 -16.86 9.00 11.05
CA GLY A 332 -18.15 9.68 10.96
C GLY A 332 -18.34 10.51 9.69
N VAL A 333 -19.58 10.93 9.45
CA VAL A 333 -19.96 11.76 8.29
C VAL A 333 -19.35 13.17 8.39
N ILE A 334 -19.41 13.81 9.56
CA ILE A 334 -18.85 15.16 9.76
C ILE A 334 -17.32 15.17 9.55
N PRO A 335 -16.53 14.27 10.19
CA PRO A 335 -15.10 14.16 9.89
C PRO A 335 -14.82 13.91 8.40
N LEU A 336 -15.61 13.08 7.72
CA LEU A 336 -15.43 12.84 6.29
C LEU A 336 -15.60 14.11 5.46
N VAL A 337 -16.63 14.93 5.73
CA VAL A 337 -16.85 16.20 5.04
C VAL A 337 -15.65 17.15 5.28
N ILE A 338 -15.17 17.23 6.52
CA ILE A 338 -13.98 18.03 6.86
C ILE A 338 -12.75 17.54 6.11
N SER A 339 -12.53 16.22 6.04
CA SER A 339 -11.42 15.60 5.29
C SER A 339 -11.50 15.89 3.80
N VAL A 340 -12.70 15.86 3.19
CA VAL A 340 -12.88 16.21 1.77
C VAL A 340 -12.53 17.67 1.51
N ILE A 341 -13.01 18.59 2.36
CA ILE A 341 -12.67 20.01 2.27
C ILE A 341 -11.15 20.21 2.46
N GLY A 342 -10.57 19.54 3.45
CA GLY A 342 -9.13 19.56 3.73
C GLY A 342 -8.31 19.07 2.54
N TYR A 343 -8.72 17.98 1.90
CA TYR A 343 -8.06 17.43 0.71
C TYR A 343 -8.18 18.37 -0.50
N ILE A 344 -9.33 18.99 -0.72
CA ILE A 344 -9.50 20.00 -1.79
C ILE A 344 -8.54 21.17 -1.55
N LEU A 345 -8.48 21.70 -0.32
CA LEU A 345 -7.54 22.77 0.05
C LEU A 345 -6.09 22.34 -0.11
N LEU A 346 -5.77 21.09 0.24
CA LEU A 346 -4.45 20.50 0.04
C LEU A 346 -4.09 20.48 -1.44
N VAL A 347 -4.96 19.98 -2.33
CA VAL A 347 -4.71 19.95 -3.78
C VAL A 347 -4.58 21.34 -4.39
N ILE A 348 -5.39 22.31 -3.96
CA ILE A 348 -5.29 23.71 -4.42
C ILE A 348 -3.90 24.28 -4.09
N ARG A 349 -3.39 24.02 -2.89
CA ARG A 349 -2.09 24.52 -2.42
C ARG A 349 -0.91 23.68 -2.93
N HIS A 350 -1.11 22.39 -3.11
CA HIS A 350 -0.13 21.37 -3.39
C HIS A 350 -0.64 20.43 -4.49
N LYS A 351 -0.63 20.93 -5.74
CA LYS A 351 -1.18 20.25 -6.93
C LYS A 351 -0.64 18.84 -7.14
N GLN A 352 0.55 18.54 -6.64
CA GLN A 352 1.17 17.20 -6.64
C GLN A 352 0.24 16.14 -6.06
N PHE A 353 -0.65 16.50 -5.10
CA PHE A 353 -1.60 15.56 -4.49
C PHE A 353 -2.68 15.07 -5.44
N LEU A 354 -2.82 15.61 -6.66
CA LEU A 354 -3.69 15.02 -7.68
C LEU A 354 -3.38 13.54 -7.93
N ILE A 355 -2.13 13.10 -7.73
CA ILE A 355 -1.75 11.69 -7.90
C ILE A 355 -2.37 10.76 -6.85
N ALA A 356 -2.87 11.29 -5.73
CA ALA A 356 -3.54 10.52 -4.67
C ALA A 356 -5.03 10.27 -4.95
N LEU A 357 -5.61 10.88 -5.98
CA LEU A 357 -7.02 10.71 -6.36
C LEU A 357 -7.48 9.25 -6.51
N PRO A 358 -6.67 8.30 -7.04
CA PRO A 358 -7.08 6.91 -7.16
C PRO A 358 -7.41 6.27 -5.80
N LEU A 359 -6.70 6.65 -4.73
CA LEU A 359 -6.95 6.14 -3.37
C LEU A 359 -8.31 6.60 -2.84
N ILE A 360 -8.64 7.87 -3.04
CA ILE A 360 -9.95 8.43 -2.69
C ILE A 360 -11.04 7.79 -3.56
N GLY A 361 -10.79 7.66 -4.86
CA GLY A 361 -11.71 7.03 -5.81
C GLY A 361 -12.07 5.61 -5.40
N VAL A 362 -11.10 4.81 -4.97
CA VAL A 362 -11.34 3.45 -4.46
C VAL A 362 -12.10 3.47 -3.13
N GLY A 363 -11.83 4.43 -2.23
CA GLY A 363 -12.61 4.60 -1.00
C GLY A 363 -14.08 4.93 -1.25
N ILE A 364 -14.37 5.79 -2.24
CA ILE A 364 -15.73 6.11 -2.68
C ILE A 364 -16.36 4.88 -3.36
N PHE A 365 -15.59 4.16 -4.18
CA PHE A 365 -16.03 2.94 -4.86
C PHE A 365 -16.51 1.86 -3.89
N ALA A 366 -16.03 1.88 -2.65
CA ALA A 366 -16.47 0.99 -1.57
C ALA A 366 -18.00 0.99 -1.35
N HIS A 367 -18.70 2.09 -1.66
CA HIS A 367 -20.16 2.14 -1.60
C HIS A 367 -20.81 1.01 -2.43
N TRP A 368 -20.29 0.76 -3.64
CA TRP A 368 -20.81 -0.25 -4.57
C TRP A 368 -20.09 -1.60 -4.44
N ALA A 369 -18.77 -1.55 -4.25
CA ALA A 369 -17.87 -2.70 -4.33
C ALA A 369 -17.53 -3.34 -2.97
N GLY A 370 -17.94 -2.69 -1.88
CA GLY A 370 -17.92 -3.23 -0.54
C GLY A 370 -16.82 -2.70 0.38
N LEU A 371 -17.00 -3.03 1.67
CA LEU A 371 -16.31 -2.42 2.80
C LEU A 371 -14.79 -2.57 2.77
N ARG A 372 -14.25 -3.58 2.09
CA ARG A 372 -12.80 -3.81 1.97
C ARG A 372 -12.04 -2.67 1.31
N PHE A 373 -12.68 -1.90 0.43
CA PHE A 373 -12.03 -0.82 -0.31
C PHE A 373 -11.88 0.47 0.50
N THR A 374 -12.64 0.63 1.59
CA THR A 374 -12.56 1.83 2.46
C THR A 374 -11.17 2.06 3.04
N VAL A 375 -10.40 0.98 3.24
CA VAL A 375 -9.08 1.01 3.87
C VAL A 375 -8.07 1.88 3.10
N TYR A 376 -8.20 1.96 1.77
CA TYR A 376 -7.24 2.67 0.92
C TYR A 376 -7.36 4.18 0.97
N ALA A 377 -8.53 4.71 1.36
CA ALA A 377 -8.74 6.13 1.54
C ALA A 377 -8.34 6.63 2.94
N VAL A 378 -8.19 5.73 3.92
CA VAL A 378 -7.93 6.09 5.33
C VAL A 378 -6.72 7.01 5.49
N PRO A 379 -5.52 6.73 4.95
CA PRO A 379 -4.37 7.58 5.21
C PRO A 379 -4.41 8.93 4.47
N VAL A 380 -5.28 9.06 3.46
CA VAL A 380 -5.44 10.28 2.65
C VAL A 380 -6.50 11.22 3.25
N ALA A 381 -7.58 10.64 3.81
CA ALA A 381 -8.64 11.35 4.51
C ALA A 381 -8.17 11.84 5.88
#